data_AF-A0A9X1V2U7-F1
#
_entry.id   AF-A0A9X1V2U7-F1
#
_cell.length_a   1.000
_cell.length_b   1.000
_cell.length_c   1.000
_cell.angle_alpha   90.00
_cell.angle_beta   90.00
_cell.angle_gamma   90.00
#
_symmetry.space_group_name_H-M   'P 1'
#
loop_
_entity.id
_entity.type
_entity.pdbx_description
1 polymer ?
#
loop_
_entity_poly.entity_id
_entity_poly.type
_entity_poly.pdbx_seq_one_letter_code
_entity_poly.pdbx_strand_id
1 'polypeptide(L)' 'MKILGIAILIAIGVGFYFRLNDQILTGDRIIGLAVLASAFILMPIFLYVRWRGKKLKDYTLSEDNLKKMREKGID' A
#
# COMPACT_ATOMS: atom_id res chain seq x y z
N MET A 1 -6.17 -2.42 -8.15
CA MET A 1 -5.88 -0.99 -7.89
C MET A 1 -7.12 -0.11 -7.94
N LYS A 2 -7.97 -0.21 -8.97
CA LYS A 2 -9.22 0.57 -9.11
C LYS A 2 -10.16 0.52 -7.90
N ILE A 3 -10.45 -0.69 -7.40
CA ILE A 3 -11.39 -0.93 -6.29
C ILE A 3 -10.90 -0.31 -4.97
N LEU A 4 -9.58 -0.39 -4.72
CA LEU A 4 -8.96 0.19 -3.54
C LEU A 4 -9.00 1.72 -3.56
N GLY A 5 -8.75 2.33 -4.73
CA GLY A 5 -8.88 3.78 -4.91
C GLY A 5 -10.30 4.29 -4.65
N ILE A 6 -11.32 3.55 -5.10
CA ILE A 6 -12.73 3.90 -4.88
C ILE A 6 -13.10 3.80 -3.39
N ALA A 7 -12.63 2.78 -2.68
CA ALA A 7 -12.88 2.63 -1.23
C ALA A 7 -12.31 3.80 -0.41
N ILE A 8 -11.16 4.34 -0.79
CA ILE A 8 -10.53 5.50 -0.13
C ILE A 8 -11.34 6.77 -0.36
N LEU A 9 -11.81 7.00 -1.59
CA LEU A 9 -12.65 8.15 -1.92
C LEU A 9 -13.98 8.14 -1.12
N ILE A 10 -14.59 6.96 -0.95
CA ILE A 10 -15.79 6.80 -0.13
C ILE A 10 -15.50 7.10 1.35
N ALA A 11 -14.39 6.60 1.91
CA ALA A 11 -14.01 6.86 3.30
C ALA A 11 -13.78 8.36 3.58
N ILE A 12 -13.13 9.07 2.64
CA ILE A 12 -12.92 10.52 2.72
C ILE A 12 -14.26 11.26 2.64
N GLY A 13 -15.16 10.85 1.75
CA GLY A 13 -16.50 11.44 1.62
C GLY A 13 -17.36 11.30 2.88
N VAL A 14 -17.31 10.13 3.53
CA VAL A 14 -18.00 9.90 4.82
C VAL A 14 -17.40 10.76 5.94
N GLY A 15 -16.07 10.90 6.00
CA GLY A 15 -15.41 11.78 6.98
C GLY A 15 -15.82 13.24 6.82
N PHE A 16 -15.93 13.73 5.57
CA PHE A 16 -16.41 15.07 5.26
C PHE A 16 -17.89 15.29 5.63
N TYR A 17 -18.74 14.27 5.47
CA TYR A 17 -20.15 14.36 5.86
C TYR A 17 -20.31 14.55 7.39
N PHE A 18 -19.50 13.85 8.20
CA PHE A 18 -19.51 14.02 9.65
C PHE A 18 -18.94 15.37 10.10
N ARG A 19 -17.94 15.92 9.39
CA ARG A 19 -17.40 17.27 9.62
C ARG A 19 -18.47 18.36 9.50
N LEU A 20 -19.41 18.21 8.56
CA LEU A 20 -20.46 19.19 8.26
C LEU A 20 -21.61 19.24 9.27
N ASN A 21 -21.73 18.26 10.16
CA ASN A 21 -22.80 18.18 11.17
C ASN A 21 -22.40 18.84 12.52
N ASP A 22 -21.69 19.97 12.48
CA ASP A 22 -21.27 20.80 13.63
C ASP A 22 -20.39 20.12 14.71
N GLN A 23 -19.99 18.86 14.51
CA GLN A 23 -19.07 18.15 15.39
C GLN A 23 -17.64 18.23 14.87
N ILE A 24 -17.10 19.43 14.69
CA ILE A 24 -15.77 19.71 14.13
C ILE A 24 -14.67 18.84 14.76
N LEU A 25 -14.62 18.77 16.10
CA LEU A 25 -13.62 18.01 16.85
C LEU A 25 -13.77 16.48 16.65
N THR A 26 -15.00 15.98 16.64
CA THR A 26 -15.28 14.56 16.39
C THR A 26 -15.00 14.20 14.93
N GLY A 27 -15.34 15.09 14.00
CA GLY A 27 -15.08 14.96 12.58
C GLY A 27 -13.59 14.88 12.26
N ASP A 28 -12.75 15.76 12.85
CA ASP A 28 -11.29 15.70 12.65
C ASP A 28 -10.68 14.42 13.19
N ARG A 29 -11.16 13.91 14.33
CA ARG A 29 -10.71 12.62 14.88
C ARG A 29 -11.10 11.46 13.97
N ILE A 30 -12.33 11.46 13.44
CA ILE A 30 -12.80 10.43 12.51
C ILE A 30 -11.99 10.47 11.20
N ILE A 31 -11.75 11.67 10.64
CA ILE A 31 -10.95 11.84 9.42
C ILE A 31 -9.51 11.38 9.68
N GLY A 32 -8.89 11.82 10.76
CA GLY A 32 -7.52 11.42 11.12
C GLY A 32 -7.38 9.91 11.31
N LEU A 33 -8.32 9.29 12.03
CA LEU A 33 -8.36 7.84 12.23
C LEU A 33 -8.61 7.09 10.92
N ALA A 34 -9.50 7.59 10.07
CA ALA A 34 -9.77 7.00 8.75
C ALA A 34 -8.54 7.07 7.84
N VAL A 35 -7.82 8.21 7.82
CA VAL A 35 -6.57 8.37 7.07
C VAL A 35 -5.48 7.45 7.63
N LEU A 36 -5.35 7.34 8.95
CA LEU A 36 -4.37 6.46 9.58
C LEU A 36 -4.66 4.99 9.30
N ALA A 37 -5.89 4.53 9.51
CA ALA A 37 -6.31 3.17 9.23
C ALA A 37 -6.17 2.83 7.74
N SER A 38 -6.52 3.75 6.84
CA SER A 38 -6.34 3.55 5.41
C SER A 38 -4.87 3.49 5.04
N ALA A 39 -3.97 4.27 5.62
CA ALA A 39 -2.53 4.14 5.40
C ALA A 39 -1.99 2.76 5.83
N PHE A 40 -2.41 2.28 7.01
CA PHE A 40 -2.04 0.97 7.54
C PHE A 40 -2.61 -0.21 6.74
N ILE A 41 -3.71 -0.02 6.01
CA ILE A 41 -4.31 -1.05 5.14
C ILE A 41 -3.75 -0.95 3.71
N LEU A 42 -3.61 0.26 3.18
CA LEU A 42 -3.06 0.52 1.84
C LEU A 42 -1.63 0.05 1.73
N MET A 43 -0.79 0.36 2.71
CA MET A 43 0.63 0.04 2.66
C MET A 43 0.90 -1.47 2.52
N PRO A 44 0.35 -2.37 3.36
CA PRO A 44 0.54 -3.81 3.19
C PRO A 44 -0.13 -4.35 1.93
N ILE A 45 -1.32 -3.85 1.55
CA ILE A 45 -1.98 -4.27 0.30
C ILE A 45 -1.14 -3.87 -0.91
N PHE A 46 -0.60 -2.65 -0.92
CA PHE A 46 0.27 -2.14 -1.97
C PHE A 46 1.51 -3.02 -2.11
N LEU A 47 2.17 -3.32 -0.99
CA LEU A 47 3.32 -4.24 -0.97
C LEU A 47 2.93 -5.62 -1.50
N TYR A 48 1.82 -6.20 -1.05
CA TYR A 48 1.35 -7.50 -1.50
C TYR A 48 1.09 -7.54 -3.01
N VAL A 49 0.33 -6.57 -3.54
CA VAL A 49 0.02 -6.47 -4.98
C VAL A 49 1.29 -6.25 -5.79
N ARG A 50 2.22 -5.41 -5.30
CA ARG A 50 3.50 -5.13 -5.97
C ARG A 50 4.44 -6.34 -5.94
N TRP A 51 4.38 -7.15 -4.90
CA TRP A 51 5.20 -8.36 -4.76
C TRP A 51 4.62 -9.58 -5.48
N ARG A 52 3.40 -9.52 -6.02
CA ARG A 52 2.82 -10.60 -6.84
C ARG A 52 3.66 -10.83 -8.10
N GLY A 53 4.59 -11.79 -8.04
CA GLY A 53 5.42 -12.23 -9.16
C GLY A 53 6.92 -11.99 -8.99
N LYS A 54 7.36 -11.24 -7.98
CA LYS A 54 8.78 -11.10 -7.66
C LYS A 54 9.14 -12.10 -6.57
N LYS A 55 9.82 -13.19 -6.94
CA LYS A 55 10.38 -14.11 -5.94
C LYS A 55 11.52 -13.36 -5.25
N LEU A 56 11.39 -13.12 -3.94
CA LEU A 56 12.48 -12.62 -3.08
C LEU A 56 13.80 -13.35 -3.34
N LYS A 57 13.69 -14.67 -3.60
CA LYS A 57 14.79 -15.57 -3.91
C LYS A 57 15.59 -15.16 -5.16
N ASP A 58 14.98 -14.54 -6.17
CA ASP A 58 15.68 -14.09 -7.39
C ASP A 58 16.51 -12.81 -7.15
N TYR A 59 16.25 -12.10 -6.03
CA TYR A 59 16.96 -10.89 -5.61
C TYR A 59 17.92 -11.15 -4.44
N THR A 60 18.02 -12.40 -3.98
CA THR A 60 18.96 -12.79 -2.94
C THR A 60 20.28 -13.19 -3.61
N LEU A 61 21.43 -12.76 -3.07
CA LEU A 61 22.75 -13.28 -3.47
C LEU A 61 22.91 -14.72 -2.97
N SER A 62 22.16 -15.66 -3.55
CA SER A 62 22.45 -17.08 -3.43
C SER A 62 23.59 -17.46 -4.39
N GLU A 63 24.34 -18.50 -4.05
CA GLU A 63 25.43 -19.01 -4.90
C GLU A 63 24.94 -19.33 -6.32
N ASP A 64 23.72 -19.86 -6.45
CA ASP A 64 23.06 -20.13 -7.74
C ASP A 64 22.83 -18.86 -8.59
N ASN A 65 22.38 -17.76 -7.96
CA ASN A 65 22.13 -16.50 -8.66
C ASN A 65 23.45 -15.81 -9.02
N LEU A 66 24.45 -15.89 -8.14
CA LEU A 66 25.79 -15.34 -8.36
C LEU A 66 26.49 -16.05 -9.53
N LYS A 67 26.34 -17.39 -9.61
CA LYS A 67 26.84 -18.20 -10.71
C LYS A 67 26.17 -17.82 -12.04
N LYS A 68 24.83 -17.65 -12.06
CA LYS A 68 24.09 -17.18 -13.25
C LYS A 68 24.50 -15.78 -13.70
N MET A 69 24.78 -14.86 -12.77
CA MET A 69 25.28 -13.51 -13.10
C MET A 69 26.68 -13.55 -13.72
N ARG A 70 27.56 -14.43 -13.20
CA ARG A 70 28.91 -14.62 -13.73
C ARG A 70 28.92 -15.28 -15.11
N GLU A 71 28.00 -16.21 -15.37
CA GLU A 71 27.83 -16.87 -16.68
C GLU A 71 27.20 -15.93 -17.72
N LYS A 72 26.34 -14.99 -17.32
CA LYS A 72 25.78 -13.95 -18.20
C LYS A 72 26.71 -12.77 -18.48
N GLY A 73 27.79 -12.63 -17.72
CA GLY A 73 28.76 -11.52 -17.83
C GLY A 73 29.95 -11.81 -18.76
N ILE A 74 29.84 -12.84 -19.60
CA ILE A 74 30.84 -13.18 -20.62
C ILE A 74 30.22 -12.87 -21.99
N ASP A 75 30.29 -11.60 -22.38
CA ASP A 75 30.44 -11.12 -23.76
C ASP A 75 31.71 -10.25 -23.77
#